data_AF-A0A6L6AC15-F1
#
_entry.id   AF-A0A6L6AC15-F1
#
_cell.length_a   1.000
_cell.length_b   1.000
_cell.length_c   1.000
_cell.angle_alpha   90.00
_cell.angle_beta   90.00
_cell.angle_gamma   90.00
#
_symmetry.space_group_name_H-M   'P 1'
#
loop_
_entity.id
_entity.type
_entity.pdbx_description
1 polymer ?
#
loop_
_entity_poly.entity_id
_entity_poly.type
_entity_poly.pdbx_seq_one_letter_code
_entity_poly.pdbx_strand_id
1 'polypeptide(L)'
;MKLGVSSFTFPWAIGGIEADHPVAMDAFELLEKARALGADVLQIADNLPIGHLSDAELQNLRTAADGFGIALEVGTRGIRSENIERFLAITKILGSPILRVVIDSKGHEPDIAEICELLQPFASKFKSANIKLAIENHDRLTCAEFNEIIDRLGSD
;
A
#
# COMPACT_ATOMS: atom_id res chain seq x y z
N MET A 1 -13.92 13.00 9.81
CA MET A 1 -13.97 11.90 8.82
C MET A 1 -13.33 12.44 7.55
N LYS A 2 -12.37 11.73 6.95
CA LYS A 2 -11.76 12.10 5.67
C LYS A 2 -12.38 11.27 4.56
N LEU A 3 -12.68 11.85 3.41
CA LEU A 3 -13.18 11.14 2.24
C LEU A 3 -12.03 10.81 1.29
N GLY A 4 -11.90 9.54 0.92
CA GLY A 4 -10.81 9.03 0.09
C GLY A 4 -11.26 8.57 -1.29
N VAL A 5 -10.34 8.66 -2.25
CA VAL A 5 -10.43 8.01 -3.57
C VAL A 5 -9.28 7.01 -3.69
N SER A 6 -9.51 5.88 -4.33
CA SER A 6 -8.51 4.81 -4.48
C SER A 6 -8.08 4.64 -5.94
N SER A 7 -6.88 4.10 -6.17
CA SER A 7 -6.49 3.59 -7.49
C SER A 7 -7.48 2.54 -8.01
N PHE A 8 -8.13 1.77 -7.13
CA PHE A 8 -9.23 0.86 -7.50
C PHE A 8 -10.56 1.55 -7.78
N THR A 9 -10.67 2.87 -7.61
CA THR A 9 -11.81 3.64 -8.15
C THR A 9 -11.72 3.76 -9.67
N PHE A 10 -10.51 3.69 -10.24
CA PHE A 10 -10.25 3.81 -11.68
C PHE A 10 -9.42 2.64 -12.23
N PRO A 11 -9.77 1.38 -11.97
CA PRO A 11 -8.89 0.25 -12.25
C PRO A 11 -8.61 0.14 -13.75
N TRP A 12 -9.62 0.33 -14.60
CA TRP A 12 -9.49 0.28 -16.05
C TRP A 12 -8.76 1.48 -16.66
N ALA A 13 -8.80 2.64 -16.02
CA ALA A 13 -8.06 3.81 -16.50
C ALA A 13 -6.58 3.71 -16.15
N ILE A 14 -6.25 3.07 -15.03
CA ILE A 14 -4.87 2.77 -14.67
C ILE A 14 -4.29 1.76 -15.62
N GLY A 15 -4.98 0.66 -15.92
CA GLY A 15 -4.43 -0.40 -16.77
C GLY A 15 -5.04 -1.77 -16.47
N GLY A 16 -6.17 -1.83 -15.77
CA GLY A 16 -6.77 -3.08 -15.32
C GLY A 16 -5.94 -3.78 -14.23
N ILE A 17 -6.20 -5.07 -14.08
CA ILE A 17 -5.44 -5.98 -13.19
C ILE A 17 -4.58 -6.94 -14.05
N GLU A 18 -4.86 -7.02 -15.36
CA GLU A 18 -4.23 -7.95 -16.29
C GLU A 18 -2.93 -7.37 -16.85
N ALA A 19 -1.93 -8.24 -17.02
CA ALA A 19 -0.58 -7.84 -17.40
C ALA A 19 -0.45 -7.35 -18.86
N ASP A 20 -1.47 -7.58 -19.70
CA ASP A 20 -1.51 -7.19 -21.11
C ASP A 20 -1.96 -5.74 -21.33
N HIS A 21 -2.39 -5.05 -20.27
CA HIS A 21 -2.85 -3.67 -20.32
C HIS A 21 -1.80 -2.75 -19.66
N PRO A 22 -1.06 -1.94 -20.45
CA PRO A 22 -0.05 -1.05 -19.91
C PRO A 22 -0.69 0.03 -19.03
N VAL A 23 0.10 0.54 -18.08
CA VAL A 23 -0.39 1.62 -17.22
C VAL A 23 -0.65 2.87 -18.05
N ALA A 24 -1.90 3.30 -18.11
CA ALA A 24 -2.40 4.43 -18.89
C ALA A 24 -2.76 5.65 -18.03
N MET A 25 -2.94 5.47 -16.71
CA MET A 25 -3.09 6.56 -15.75
C MET A 25 -2.07 6.39 -14.63
N ASP A 26 -1.14 7.33 -14.52
CA ASP A 26 -0.09 7.28 -13.51
C ASP A 26 -0.53 7.88 -12.16
N ALA A 27 0.38 7.90 -11.19
CA ALA A 27 0.10 8.42 -9.84
C ALA A 27 -0.18 9.93 -9.80
N PHE A 28 0.40 10.72 -10.71
CA PHE A 28 0.17 12.16 -10.79
C PHE A 28 -1.19 12.44 -11.43
N GLU A 29 -1.55 11.72 -12.49
CA GLU A 29 -2.86 11.84 -13.12
C GLU A 29 -3.99 11.40 -12.18
N LEU A 30 -3.77 10.31 -11.41
CA LEU A 30 -4.70 9.89 -10.37
C LEU A 30 -4.83 10.92 -9.25
N LEU A 31 -3.73 11.56 -8.85
CA LEU A 31 -3.75 12.65 -7.87
C LEU A 31 -4.57 13.86 -8.38
N GLU A 32 -4.45 14.21 -9.65
CA GLU A 32 -5.29 15.24 -10.27
C GLU A 32 -6.78 14.85 -10.26
N LYS A 33 -7.12 13.56 -10.44
CA LYS A 33 -8.51 13.09 -10.27
C LYS A 33 -8.99 13.25 -8.84
N ALA A 34 -8.18 12.86 -7.85
CA ALA A 34 -8.53 13.03 -6.43
C ALA A 34 -8.77 14.50 -6.09
N ARG A 35 -7.93 15.42 -6.59
CA ARG A 35 -8.12 16.87 -6.46
C ARG A 35 -9.42 17.35 -7.09
N ALA A 36 -9.70 16.93 -8.33
CA ALA A 36 -10.92 17.33 -9.04
C ALA A 36 -12.21 16.83 -8.34
N LEU A 37 -12.14 15.71 -7.65
CA LEU A 37 -13.24 15.16 -6.85
C LEU A 37 -13.35 15.76 -5.44
N GLY A 38 -12.39 16.61 -5.03
CA GLY A 38 -12.36 17.18 -3.69
C GLY A 38 -12.10 16.15 -2.59
N ALA A 39 -11.32 15.11 -2.88
CA ALA A 39 -10.95 14.09 -1.90
C ALA A 39 -9.92 14.61 -0.90
N ASP A 40 -10.03 14.19 0.36
CA ASP A 40 -9.07 14.49 1.42
C ASP A 40 -7.86 13.52 1.41
N VAL A 41 -8.05 12.33 0.82
CA VAL A 41 -7.08 11.22 0.82
C VAL A 41 -7.05 10.56 -0.54
N LEU A 42 -5.85 10.30 -1.05
CA LEU A 42 -5.61 9.39 -2.16
C LEU A 42 -5.01 8.08 -1.65
N GLN A 43 -5.69 6.98 -1.90
CA GLN A 43 -5.27 5.62 -1.59
C GLN A 43 -4.63 4.99 -2.84
N ILE A 44 -3.31 4.80 -2.82
CA ILE A 44 -2.58 4.11 -3.90
C ILE A 44 -2.42 2.65 -3.51
N ALA A 45 -3.13 1.75 -4.18
CA ALA A 45 -3.09 0.31 -3.93
C ALA A 45 -2.15 -0.41 -4.92
N ASP A 46 -2.11 -1.75 -4.83
CA ASP A 46 -1.21 -2.63 -5.57
C ASP A 46 -1.39 -2.62 -7.10
N ASN A 47 -2.55 -2.18 -7.60
CA ASN A 47 -2.80 -2.06 -9.04
C ASN A 47 -2.07 -0.89 -9.71
N LEU A 48 -1.52 0.06 -8.95
CA LEU A 48 -0.69 1.15 -9.47
C LEU A 48 0.78 0.91 -9.07
N PRO A 49 1.70 0.64 -10.01
CA PRO A 49 3.02 0.07 -9.71
C PRO A 49 4.05 1.12 -9.23
N ILE A 50 3.73 1.84 -8.16
CA ILE A 50 4.62 2.86 -7.55
C ILE A 50 5.91 2.27 -6.97
N GLY A 51 5.98 0.94 -6.83
CA GLY A 51 7.18 0.21 -6.41
C GLY A 51 8.42 0.47 -7.28
N HIS A 52 8.21 0.79 -8.57
CA HIS A 52 9.27 1.02 -9.56
C HIS A 52 9.71 2.47 -9.68
N LEU A 53 8.99 3.42 -9.08
CA LEU A 53 9.37 4.84 -9.09
C LEU A 53 10.65 5.03 -8.29
N SER A 54 11.49 5.96 -8.73
CA SER A 54 12.65 6.42 -7.97
C SER A 54 12.23 7.23 -6.74
N ASP A 55 13.12 7.36 -5.76
CA ASP A 55 12.84 8.16 -4.56
C ASP A 55 12.60 9.65 -4.90
N ALA A 56 13.22 10.16 -5.97
CA ALA A 56 12.97 11.51 -6.47
C ALA A 56 11.56 11.67 -7.05
N GLU A 57 11.07 10.70 -7.82
CA GLU A 57 9.70 10.69 -8.35
C GLU A 57 8.67 10.61 -7.21
N LEU A 58 8.93 9.79 -6.19
CA LEU A 58 8.07 9.69 -5.00
C LEU A 58 8.04 11.01 -4.21
N GLN A 59 9.20 11.69 -4.07
CA GLN A 59 9.26 12.99 -3.40
C GLN A 59 8.49 14.07 -4.19
N ASN A 60 8.53 14.01 -5.52
CA ASN A 60 7.75 14.90 -6.38
C ASN A 60 6.24 14.64 -6.21
N LEU A 61 5.82 13.37 -6.19
CA LEU A 61 4.42 12.98 -5.94
C LEU A 61 3.95 13.48 -4.58
N ARG A 62 4.77 13.30 -3.53
CA ARG A 62 4.49 13.81 -2.20
C ARG A 62 4.30 15.33 -2.20
N THR A 63 5.22 16.06 -2.82
CA THR A 63 5.18 17.53 -2.88
C THR A 63 3.93 18.03 -3.59
N ALA A 64 3.52 17.37 -4.68
CA ALA A 64 2.29 17.68 -5.39
C ALA A 64 1.05 17.44 -4.51
N ALA A 65 0.99 16.31 -3.80
CA ALA A 65 -0.13 15.98 -2.91
C ALA A 65 -0.25 16.98 -1.75
N ASP A 66 0.88 17.38 -1.15
CA ASP A 66 0.91 18.43 -0.13
C ASP A 66 0.41 19.78 -0.68
N GLY A 67 0.79 20.13 -1.92
CA GLY A 67 0.31 21.33 -2.60
C GLY A 67 -1.21 21.34 -2.83
N PHE A 68 -1.83 20.17 -2.93
CA PHE A 68 -3.29 20.01 -3.03
C PHE A 68 -3.99 19.82 -1.69
N GLY A 69 -3.24 19.66 -0.59
CA GLY A 69 -3.79 19.31 0.71
C GLY A 69 -4.37 17.90 0.78
N ILE A 70 -3.92 16.99 -0.09
CA ILE A 70 -4.39 15.59 -0.18
C ILE A 70 -3.40 14.69 0.57
N ALA A 71 -3.89 13.94 1.55
CA ALA A 71 -3.06 12.95 2.22
C ALA A 71 -2.88 11.70 1.33
N LEU A 72 -1.72 11.06 1.40
CA LEU A 72 -1.44 9.82 0.68
C LEU A 72 -1.51 8.63 1.63
N GLU A 73 -2.13 7.54 1.16
CA GLU A 73 -2.10 6.23 1.81
C GLU A 73 -1.58 5.18 0.83
N VAL A 74 -0.74 4.27 1.33
CA VAL A 74 -0.02 3.29 0.49
C VAL A 74 -0.54 1.89 0.76
N GLY A 75 -0.74 1.12 -0.32
CA GLY A 75 -1.07 -0.29 -0.32
C GLY A 75 -0.13 -1.08 -1.24
N THR A 76 0.07 -2.36 -0.93
CA THR A 76 0.87 -3.29 -1.74
C THR A 76 0.33 -4.71 -1.64
N ARG A 77 0.87 -5.61 -2.46
CA ARG A 77 0.57 -7.05 -2.45
C ARG A 77 1.84 -7.86 -2.29
N GLY A 78 1.78 -8.90 -1.48
CA GLY A 78 2.90 -9.79 -1.18
C GLY A 78 3.72 -9.34 0.02
N ILE A 79 4.10 -10.30 0.86
CA ILE A 79 4.82 -10.06 2.13
C ILE A 79 6.28 -10.52 2.12
N ARG A 80 6.87 -10.78 0.94
CA ARG A 80 8.30 -11.04 0.83
C ARG A 80 9.09 -9.85 1.38
N SER A 81 10.17 -10.13 2.10
CA SER A 81 10.95 -9.11 2.83
C SER A 81 11.38 -7.95 1.95
N GLU A 82 11.81 -8.21 0.71
CA GLU A 82 12.24 -7.18 -0.23
C GLU A 82 11.10 -6.22 -0.59
N ASN A 83 9.86 -6.74 -0.70
CA ASN A 83 8.68 -5.93 -0.98
C ASN A 83 8.32 -5.05 0.23
N ILE A 84 8.29 -5.64 1.44
CA ILE A 84 7.97 -4.89 2.66
C ILE A 84 9.04 -3.83 2.96
N GLU A 85 10.32 -4.12 2.74
CA GLU A 85 11.39 -3.11 2.85
C GLU A 85 11.20 -1.96 1.87
N ARG A 86 10.94 -2.28 0.60
CA ARG A 86 10.72 -1.25 -0.43
C ARG A 86 9.50 -0.40 -0.09
N PHE A 87 8.36 -1.02 0.22
CA PHE A 87 7.14 -0.29 0.50
C PHE A 87 7.17 0.46 1.84
N LEU A 88 7.92 0.02 2.84
CA LEU A 88 8.19 0.83 4.03
C LEU A 88 8.97 2.10 3.67
N ALA A 89 9.97 2.02 2.80
CA ALA A 89 10.71 3.20 2.33
C ALA A 89 9.80 4.15 1.54
N ILE A 90 8.99 3.62 0.62
CA ILE A 90 8.00 4.40 -0.15
C ILE A 90 7.01 5.09 0.79
N THR A 91 6.46 4.36 1.76
CA THR A 91 5.50 4.87 2.74
C THR A 91 6.08 6.04 3.54
N LYS A 92 7.37 5.97 3.90
CA LYS A 92 8.10 7.08 4.55
C LYS A 92 8.23 8.30 3.64
N ILE A 93 8.64 8.12 2.38
CA ILE A 93 8.82 9.22 1.42
C ILE A 93 7.48 9.91 1.15
N LEU A 94 6.42 9.13 0.94
CA LEU A 94 5.06 9.65 0.76
C LEU A 94 4.45 10.15 2.08
N GLY A 95 5.10 9.91 3.22
CA GLY A 95 4.63 10.20 4.58
C GLY A 95 3.21 9.72 4.85
N SER A 96 2.89 8.55 4.31
CA SER A 96 1.65 7.86 4.63
C SER A 96 1.74 7.32 6.07
N PRO A 97 0.69 7.45 6.89
CA PRO A 97 0.67 6.90 8.24
C PRO A 97 0.49 5.37 8.25
N ILE A 98 0.22 4.76 7.10
CA ILE A 98 -0.17 3.36 6.95
C ILE A 98 0.48 2.74 5.71
N LEU A 99 0.89 1.48 5.82
CA LEU A 99 1.08 0.59 4.69
C LEU A 99 0.04 -0.51 4.80
N ARG A 100 -0.86 -0.61 3.83
CA ARG A 100 -1.76 -1.76 3.71
C ARG A 100 -1.11 -2.85 2.88
N VAL A 101 -1.33 -4.11 3.24
CA VAL A 101 -0.78 -5.24 2.50
C VAL A 101 -1.80 -6.34 2.33
N VAL A 102 -1.94 -6.83 1.09
CA VAL A 102 -2.54 -8.15 0.82
C VAL A 102 -1.44 -9.19 0.92
N ILE A 103 -1.65 -10.25 1.71
CA ILE A 103 -0.63 -11.26 1.99
C ILE A 103 -0.25 -12.05 0.73
N ASP A 104 -1.26 -12.61 0.08
CA ASP A 104 -1.06 -13.54 -1.02
C ASP A 104 -0.67 -12.79 -2.30
N SER A 105 0.28 -13.35 -3.03
CA SER A 105 0.74 -12.83 -4.32
C SER A 105 0.94 -13.96 -5.32
N LYS A 106 1.12 -13.63 -6.60
CA LYS A 106 1.28 -14.63 -7.65
C LYS A 106 2.46 -15.57 -7.35
N GLY A 107 2.16 -16.84 -7.10
CA GLY A 107 3.17 -17.85 -6.77
C GLY A 107 3.69 -17.78 -5.33
N HIS A 108 3.00 -17.10 -4.42
CA HIS A 108 3.34 -17.07 -3.00
C HIS A 108 2.08 -16.95 -2.13
N GLU A 109 1.71 -18.05 -1.50
CA GLU A 109 0.55 -18.20 -0.61
C GLU A 109 1.03 -18.80 0.73
N PRO A 110 1.75 -18.01 1.55
CA PRO A 110 2.42 -18.51 2.75
C PRO A 110 1.43 -18.96 3.83
N ASP A 111 1.74 -20.02 4.58
CA ASP A 111 0.93 -20.38 5.75
C ASP A 111 1.09 -19.36 6.90
N ILE A 112 0.29 -19.49 7.95
CA ILE A 112 0.31 -18.56 9.11
C ILE A 112 1.70 -18.49 9.76
N ALA A 113 2.43 -19.60 9.81
CA ALA A 113 3.76 -19.62 10.41
C ALA A 113 4.74 -18.81 9.55
N GLU A 114 4.77 -19.04 8.24
CA GLU A 114 5.60 -18.29 7.30
C GLU A 114 5.22 -16.80 7.29
N ILE A 115 3.93 -16.46 7.34
CA ILE A 115 3.46 -15.06 7.46
C ILE A 115 4.08 -14.38 8.69
N CYS A 116 4.02 -15.03 9.84
CA CYS A 116 4.58 -14.49 11.07
C CYS A 116 6.11 -14.34 10.97
N GLU A 117 6.81 -15.36 10.46
CA GLU A 117 8.25 -15.33 10.27
C GLU A 117 8.72 -14.18 9.36
N LEU A 118 8.00 -13.93 8.27
CA LEU A 118 8.32 -12.87 7.31
C LEU A 118 8.05 -11.47 7.89
N LEU A 119 6.97 -11.29 8.66
CA LEU A 119 6.55 -9.97 9.16
C LEU A 119 7.19 -9.59 10.50
N GLN A 120 7.56 -10.56 11.36
CA GLN A 120 8.16 -10.30 12.68
C GLN A 120 9.35 -9.33 12.65
N PRO A 121 10.32 -9.44 11.72
CA PRO A 121 11.47 -8.54 11.67
C PRO A 121 11.12 -7.07 11.39
N PHE A 122 9.92 -6.81 10.87
CA PHE A 122 9.47 -5.47 10.48
C PHE A 122 8.74 -4.73 11.60
N ALA A 123 8.24 -5.41 12.62
CA ALA A 123 7.46 -4.79 13.70
C ALA A 123 8.17 -3.57 14.32
N SER A 124 9.47 -3.70 14.64
CA SER A 124 10.27 -2.60 15.19
C SER A 124 10.53 -1.48 14.17
N LYS A 125 10.68 -1.81 12.88
CA LYS A 125 10.90 -0.84 11.80
C LYS A 125 9.66 0.03 11.57
N PHE A 126 8.46 -0.57 11.56
CA PHE A 126 7.18 0.15 11.44
C PHE A 126 6.91 1.02 12.67
N LYS A 127 7.10 0.47 13.88
CA LYS A 127 6.95 1.22 15.13
C LYS A 127 7.87 2.43 15.21
N SER A 128 9.14 2.27 14.87
CA SER A 128 10.12 3.36 14.86
C SER A 128 9.81 4.43 13.80
N ALA A 129 9.15 4.04 12.71
CA ALA A 129 8.71 4.95 11.67
C ALA A 129 7.36 5.63 11.98
N ASN A 130 6.67 5.22 13.05
CA ASN A 130 5.29 5.60 13.35
C ASN A 130 4.33 5.34 12.18
N ILE A 131 4.50 4.19 11.52
CA ILE A 131 3.67 3.72 10.41
C ILE A 131 2.96 2.45 10.85
N LYS A 132 1.65 2.36 10.60
CA LYS A 132 0.87 1.14 10.84
C LYS A 132 0.99 0.20 9.64
N LEU A 133 1.36 -1.06 9.89
CA LEU A 133 1.24 -2.13 8.91
C LEU A 133 -0.16 -2.74 9.06
N ALA A 134 -1.03 -2.50 8.10
CA ALA A 134 -2.38 -3.06 8.10
C ALA A 134 -2.46 -4.24 7.14
N ILE A 135 -2.91 -5.37 7.64
CA ILE A 135 -3.13 -6.57 6.83
C ILE A 135 -4.56 -6.53 6.30
N GLU A 136 -4.71 -6.55 4.97
CA GLU A 136 -6.02 -6.56 4.33
C GLU A 136 -6.61 -7.97 4.37
N ASN A 137 -7.85 -8.08 4.88
CA ASN A 137 -8.61 -9.32 4.87
C ASN A 137 -9.07 -9.62 3.44
N HIS A 138 -8.20 -10.28 2.68
CA HIS A 138 -8.35 -10.56 1.26
C HIS A 138 -7.97 -12.03 0.98
N ASP A 139 -8.56 -12.61 -0.07
CA ASP A 139 -8.31 -13.98 -0.56
C ASP A 139 -8.79 -15.11 0.36
N ARG A 140 -7.87 -15.96 0.86
CA ARG A 140 -8.21 -17.29 1.41
C ARG A 140 -8.32 -17.36 2.94
N LEU A 141 -7.67 -16.45 3.66
CA LEU A 141 -7.59 -16.51 5.12
C LEU A 141 -8.89 -16.03 5.74
N THR A 142 -9.34 -16.72 6.78
CA THR A 142 -10.52 -16.36 7.55
C THR A 142 -10.21 -15.24 8.55
N CYS A 143 -11.24 -14.55 9.03
CA CYS A 143 -11.08 -13.54 10.08
C CYS A 143 -10.41 -14.11 11.35
N ALA A 144 -10.65 -15.39 11.67
CA ALA A 144 -10.02 -16.04 12.83
C ALA A 144 -8.51 -16.21 12.62
N GLU A 145 -8.08 -16.57 11.41
CA GLU A 145 -6.66 -16.69 11.07
C GLU A 145 -5.97 -15.33 11.03
N PHE A 146 -6.65 -14.26 10.57
CA PHE A 146 -6.11 -12.91 10.68
C PHE A 146 -5.91 -12.46 12.13
N ASN A 147 -6.85 -12.78 13.03
CA ASN A 147 -6.69 -12.51 14.46
C ASN A 147 -5.48 -13.27 15.02
N GLU A 148 -5.31 -14.54 14.66
CA GLU A 148 -4.15 -15.32 15.08
C GLU A 148 -2.82 -14.71 14.61
N ILE A 149 -2.77 -14.22 13.36
CA ILE A 149 -1.59 -13.53 12.82
C ILE A 149 -1.29 -12.27 13.65
N ILE A 150 -2.29 -11.44 13.92
CA ILE A 150 -2.12 -10.21 14.71
C ILE A 150 -1.64 -10.53 16.13
N ASP A 151 -2.26 -11.51 16.80
CA ASP A 151 -1.90 -11.93 18.15
C ASP A 151 -0.44 -12.42 18.24
N ARG A 152 0.04 -13.13 17.21
CA ARG A 152 1.43 -13.63 17.14
C ARG A 152 2.45 -12.52 16.86
N LEU A 153 2.11 -11.58 15.98
CA LEU A 153 3.00 -10.45 15.62
C LEU A 153 3.09 -9.40 16.74
N GLY A 154 2.08 -9.35 17.60
CA GLY A 154 2.03 -8.49 18.78
C GLY A 154 1.21 -7.23 18.56
N SER A 155 1.26 -6.35 19.56
CA SER A 155 0.44 -5.13 19.60
C SER A 155 1.12 -3.92 18.94
N ASP A 156 0.24 -3.04 18.50
CA ASP A 156 0.45 -1.76 17.82
C ASP A 156 1.30 -0.69 18.56
#